data_AF-A0AAD9NW07-F1
#
_entry.id   AF-A0AAD9NW07-F1
#
_cell.length_a   1.000
_cell.length_b   1.000
_cell.length_c   1.000
_cell.angle_alpha   90.00
_cell.angle_beta   90.00
_cell.angle_gamma   90.00
#
_symmetry.space_group_name_H-M   'P 1'
#
loop_
_entity.id
_entity.type
_entity.pdbx_description
1 polymer ?
#
loop_
_entity_poly.entity_id
_entity_poly.type
_entity_poly.pdbx_seq_one_letter_code
_entity_poly.pdbx_strand_id
1 'polypeptide(L)'
;KEFKLLHERDDVLREREVAVTEREVSLKEKESVLKKAAAKIEKHIDMETTRQLQAAEELDALQTQHGKLERQFTSLQARLTNLQRKRNFEETKHSGQQALATLRKQTATKDTAKSATSRQKKGGVTVSLRRLGEELYRPAKQAQGGGDNSRDIAYIQSNDPQVRFLSALIILKTDTQVDHLAHVSGTLKSELKTDGGKDMFLYYQATSTLLTHVKTTNKLMVNLVTDIYLQMAIESPLLPSFLASCSNEAWFRSVSLVWRMPSVDVKLLEKLSIILQKLSKMNSCSEMLRTMGNENPFLVLNVKSILFNLGCEKVSTMSL
;
A
#
# COMPACT_ATOMS: atom_id res chain seq x y z
N LYS A 1 15.42 -22.67 -83.55
CA LYS A 1 15.83 -22.68 -82.12
C LYS A 1 15.70 -21.27 -81.52
N GLU A 2 16.26 -20.25 -82.17
CA GLU A 2 16.19 -18.85 -81.74
C GLU A 2 14.77 -18.26 -81.68
N PHE A 3 13.93 -18.52 -82.69
CA PHE A 3 12.51 -18.13 -82.66
C PHE A 3 11.70 -18.75 -81.51
N LYS A 4 12.05 -19.97 -81.08
CA LYS A 4 11.37 -20.65 -79.97
C LYS A 4 11.73 -20.00 -78.63
N LEU A 5 13.01 -19.66 -78.44
CA LEU A 5 13.51 -18.93 -77.28
C LEU A 5 12.92 -17.51 -77.18
N LEU A 6 12.72 -16.84 -78.31
CA LEU A 6 12.06 -15.53 -78.36
C LEU A 6 10.60 -15.61 -77.90
N HIS A 7 9.86 -16.62 -78.37
CA HIS A 7 8.47 -16.81 -77.96
C HIS A 7 8.34 -17.12 -76.47
N GLU A 8 9.18 -18.03 -75.95
CA GLU A 8 9.23 -18.36 -74.52
C GLU A 8 9.57 -17.13 -73.66
N ARG A 9 10.49 -16.27 -74.13
CA ARG A 9 10.82 -15.01 -73.45
C ARG A 9 9.63 -14.05 -73.42
N ASP A 10 8.92 -13.91 -74.54
CA ASP A 10 7.78 -12.99 -74.64
C ASP A 10 6.58 -13.48 -73.81
N ASP A 11 6.41 -14.79 -73.64
CA ASP A 11 5.44 -15.38 -72.70
C ASP A 11 5.78 -15.05 -71.24
N VAL A 12 7.04 -15.25 -70.84
CA VAL A 12 7.53 -14.90 -69.49
C VAL A 12 7.38 -13.41 -69.20
N LEU A 13 7.61 -12.54 -70.19
CA LEU A 13 7.43 -11.10 -70.03
C LEU A 13 5.96 -10.74 -69.81
N ARG A 14 5.03 -11.36 -70.55
CA ARG A 14 3.59 -11.14 -70.36
C ARG A 14 3.11 -11.63 -68.99
N GLU A 15 3.55 -12.79 -68.55
CA GLU A 15 3.23 -13.30 -67.20
C GLU A 15 3.76 -12.34 -66.12
N ARG A 16 4.97 -11.81 -66.29
CA ARG A 16 5.55 -10.85 -65.36
C ARG A 16 4.77 -9.53 -65.35
N GLU A 17 4.34 -9.03 -66.50
CA GLU A 17 3.51 -7.81 -66.59
C GLU A 17 2.19 -7.99 -65.84
N VAL A 18 1.49 -9.12 -66.05
CA VAL A 18 0.27 -9.45 -65.31
C VAL A 18 0.53 -9.48 -63.80
N ALA A 19 1.56 -10.19 -63.35
CA ALA A 19 1.90 -10.28 -61.93
C ALA A 19 2.28 -8.91 -61.31
N VAL A 20 2.87 -8.00 -62.09
CA VAL A 20 3.15 -6.63 -61.63
C VAL A 20 1.84 -5.85 -61.46
N THR A 21 0.93 -5.92 -62.44
CA THR A 21 -0.36 -5.22 -62.34
C THR A 21 -1.22 -5.71 -61.17
N GLU A 22 -1.24 -7.02 -60.90
CA GLU A 22 -1.95 -7.60 -59.75
C GLU A 22 -1.36 -7.10 -58.42
N ARG A 23 -0.02 -7.02 -58.33
CA ARG A 23 0.66 -6.47 -57.15
C ARG A 23 0.35 -5.00 -56.94
N GLU A 24 0.29 -4.20 -58.01
CA GLU A 24 -0.05 -2.78 -57.93
C GLU A 24 -1.49 -2.55 -57.44
N VAL A 25 -2.45 -3.37 -57.91
CA VAL A 25 -3.83 -3.34 -57.42
C VAL A 25 -3.89 -3.71 -55.93
N SER A 26 -3.23 -4.80 -55.53
CA SER A 26 -3.18 -5.22 -54.14
C SER A 26 -2.52 -4.18 -53.22
N LEU A 27 -1.50 -3.47 -53.69
CA LEU A 27 -0.87 -2.37 -52.96
C LEU A 27 -1.84 -1.21 -52.74
N LYS A 28 -2.57 -0.78 -53.79
CA LYS A 28 -3.56 0.29 -53.67
C LYS A 28 -4.68 -0.04 -52.68
N GLU A 29 -5.13 -1.29 -52.64
CA GLU A 29 -6.12 -1.75 -51.66
C GLU A 29 -5.56 -1.68 -50.23
N LYS A 30 -4.34 -2.18 -50.00
CA LYS A 30 -3.69 -2.12 -48.68
C LYS A 30 -3.47 -0.68 -48.22
N GLU A 31 -3.08 0.23 -49.10
CA GLU A 31 -2.94 1.66 -48.79
C GLU A 31 -4.27 2.30 -48.37
N SER A 32 -5.37 1.95 -49.04
CA SER A 32 -6.71 2.42 -48.68
C SER A 32 -7.13 1.95 -47.28
N VAL A 33 -6.84 0.69 -46.95
CA VAL A 33 -7.11 0.13 -45.62
C VAL A 33 -6.25 0.84 -44.55
N LEU A 34 -4.97 1.05 -44.82
CA LEU A 34 -4.07 1.74 -43.89
C LEU A 34 -4.50 3.19 -43.63
N LYS A 35 -4.92 3.93 -44.66
CA LYS A 35 -5.45 5.29 -44.49
C LYS A 35 -6.69 5.33 -43.60
N LYS A 36 -7.61 4.37 -43.77
CA LYS A 36 -8.80 4.26 -42.91
C LYS A 36 -8.44 3.91 -41.47
N ALA A 37 -7.47 3.02 -41.26
CA ALA A 37 -6.99 2.66 -39.93
C ALA A 37 -6.32 3.84 -39.24
N ALA A 38 -5.48 4.61 -39.94
CA ALA A 38 -4.82 5.79 -39.42
C ALA A 38 -5.82 6.86 -38.96
N ALA A 39 -6.83 7.18 -39.78
CA ALA A 39 -7.88 8.14 -39.41
C ALA A 39 -8.70 7.68 -38.18
N LYS A 40 -8.91 6.37 -38.02
CA LYS A 40 -9.59 5.82 -36.84
C LYS A 40 -8.75 5.95 -35.57
N ILE A 41 -7.44 5.74 -35.68
CA ILE A 41 -6.49 5.90 -34.56
C ILE A 41 -6.44 7.37 -34.14
N GLU A 42 -6.33 8.29 -35.09
CA GLU A 42 -6.31 9.74 -34.83
C GLU A 42 -7.55 10.20 -34.06
N LYS A 43 -8.74 9.81 -34.53
CA LYS A 43 -10.00 10.10 -33.82
C LYS A 43 -10.04 9.52 -32.39
N HIS A 44 -9.48 8.33 -32.18
CA HIS A 44 -9.43 7.72 -30.86
C HIS A 44 -8.47 8.47 -29.93
N ILE A 45 -7.33 8.94 -30.45
CA ILE A 45 -6.38 9.75 -29.69
C ILE A 45 -7.06 11.06 -29.25
N ASP A 46 -7.72 11.78 -30.16
CA ASP A 46 -8.40 13.05 -29.82
C ASP A 46 -9.48 12.88 -28.74
N MET A 47 -10.28 11.82 -28.86
CA MET A 47 -11.30 11.49 -27.86
C MET A 47 -10.67 11.19 -26.48
N GLU A 48 -9.59 10.40 -26.46
CA GLU A 48 -8.91 10.03 -25.22
C GLU A 48 -8.22 11.24 -24.57
N THR A 49 -7.59 12.11 -25.36
CA THR A 49 -7.00 13.36 -24.88
C THR A 49 -8.05 14.27 -24.26
N THR A 50 -9.22 14.40 -24.89
CA THR A 50 -10.33 15.20 -24.34
C THR A 50 -10.83 14.61 -23.01
N ARG A 51 -10.95 13.29 -22.92
CA ARG A 51 -11.38 12.60 -21.70
C ARG A 51 -10.38 12.79 -20.56
N GLN A 52 -9.07 12.75 -20.86
CA GLN A 52 -8.01 13.01 -19.88
C GLN A 52 -8.04 14.45 -19.38
N LEU A 53 -8.29 15.42 -20.26
CA LEU A 53 -8.42 16.83 -19.87
C LEU A 53 -9.58 17.03 -18.88
N GLN A 54 -10.74 16.46 -19.18
CA GLN A 54 -11.92 16.52 -18.30
C GLN A 54 -11.67 15.87 -16.94
N ALA A 55 -11.02 14.69 -16.92
CA ALA A 55 -10.67 14.01 -15.67
C ALA A 55 -9.68 14.83 -14.83
N ALA A 56 -8.76 15.56 -15.45
CA ALA A 56 -7.82 16.44 -14.76
C ALA A 56 -8.54 17.64 -14.11
N GLU A 57 -9.50 18.25 -14.80
CA GLU A 57 -10.33 19.35 -14.26
C GLU A 57 -11.18 18.89 -13.06
N GLU A 58 -11.79 17.70 -13.14
CA GLU A 58 -12.55 17.12 -12.02
C GLU A 58 -11.65 16.85 -10.81
N LEU A 59 -10.42 16.39 -11.03
CA LEU A 59 -9.46 16.13 -9.97
C LEU A 59 -9.04 17.43 -9.24
N ASP A 60 -8.81 18.52 -9.98
CA ASP A 60 -8.48 19.83 -9.40
C ASP A 60 -9.65 20.39 -8.57
N ALA A 61 -10.88 20.24 -9.07
CA ALA A 61 -12.08 20.62 -8.34
C ALA A 61 -12.22 19.84 -7.02
N LEU A 62 -12.00 18.52 -7.04
CA LEU A 62 -12.03 17.67 -5.84
C LEU A 62 -10.91 18.01 -4.86
N GLN A 63 -9.69 18.27 -5.33
CA GLN A 63 -8.56 18.69 -4.48
C GLN A 63 -8.85 20.03 -3.80
N THR A 64 -9.44 20.98 -4.53
CA THR A 64 -9.85 22.27 -3.98
C THR A 64 -10.92 22.09 -2.89
N GLN A 65 -11.88 21.19 -3.08
CA GLN A 65 -12.87 20.86 -2.05
C GLN A 65 -12.23 20.19 -0.84
N HIS A 66 -11.33 19.23 -1.04
CA HIS A 66 -10.62 18.56 0.04
C HIS A 66 -9.84 19.57 0.90
N GLY A 67 -9.14 20.52 0.28
CA GLY A 67 -8.43 21.58 1.00
C GLY A 67 -9.35 22.55 1.77
N LYS A 68 -10.63 22.70 1.38
CA LYS A 68 -11.63 23.44 2.16
C LYS A 68 -12.08 22.63 3.38
N LEU A 69 -12.37 21.34 3.19
CA LEU A 69 -12.75 20.41 4.26
C LEU A 69 -11.64 20.25 5.30
N GLU A 70 -10.37 20.14 4.89
CA GLU A 70 -9.23 20.08 5.81
C GLU A 70 -9.11 21.34 6.67
N ARG A 71 -9.32 22.52 6.09
CA ARG A 71 -9.33 23.79 6.83
C ARG A 71 -10.48 23.83 7.85
N GLN A 72 -11.66 23.35 7.47
CA GLN A 72 -12.80 23.23 8.39
C GLN A 72 -12.51 22.23 9.52
N PHE A 73 -11.98 21.05 9.19
CA PHE A 73 -11.60 20.03 10.15
C PHE A 73 -10.57 20.56 11.16
N THR A 74 -9.52 21.22 10.67
CA THR A 74 -8.50 21.85 11.52
C THR A 74 -9.10 22.90 12.46
N SER A 75 -10.02 23.72 11.98
CA SER A 75 -10.72 24.72 12.79
C SER A 75 -11.59 24.08 13.90
N LEU A 76 -12.36 23.04 13.55
CA LEU A 76 -13.17 22.29 14.50
C LEU A 76 -12.31 21.58 15.56
N GLN A 77 -11.18 21.01 15.15
CA GLN A 77 -10.23 20.38 16.05
C GLN A 77 -9.62 21.38 17.05
N ALA A 78 -9.28 22.58 16.60
CA ALA A 78 -8.81 23.66 17.48
C ALA A 78 -9.88 24.09 18.48
N ARG A 79 -11.14 24.23 18.03
CA ARG A 79 -12.28 24.54 18.92
C ARG A 79 -12.51 23.44 19.95
N LEU A 80 -12.48 22.17 19.55
CA LEU A 80 -12.63 21.04 20.46
C LEU A 80 -11.50 21.02 21.52
N THR A 81 -10.26 21.29 21.10
CA THR A 81 -9.12 21.38 22.01
C THR A 81 -9.29 22.52 23.02
N ASN A 82 -9.78 23.69 22.56
CA ASN A 82 -10.04 24.82 23.45
C ASN A 82 -11.18 24.52 24.44
N LEU A 83 -12.25 23.86 23.99
CA LEU A 83 -13.34 23.41 24.87
C LEU A 83 -12.87 22.39 25.91
N GLN A 84 -12.03 21.44 25.51
CA GLN A 84 -11.41 20.49 26.44
C GLN A 84 -10.54 21.21 27.49
N ARG A 85 -9.74 22.20 27.09
CA ARG A 85 -8.97 23.03 28.03
C ARG A 85 -9.87 23.79 28.99
N LYS A 86 -10.98 24.36 28.49
CA LYS A 86 -11.96 25.07 29.32
C LYS A 86 -12.60 24.13 30.35
N ARG A 87 -13.05 22.94 29.93
CA ARG A 87 -13.60 21.93 30.85
C ARG A 87 -12.59 21.55 31.94
N ASN A 88 -11.33 21.26 31.55
CA ASN A 88 -10.28 20.92 32.52
C ASN A 88 -10.00 22.07 33.49
N PHE A 89 -10.07 23.32 33.03
CA PHE A 89 -9.92 24.49 33.90
C PHE A 89 -11.08 24.64 34.88
N GLU A 90 -12.32 24.42 34.43
CA GLU A 90 -13.50 24.43 35.28
C GLU A 90 -13.48 23.29 36.32
N GLU A 91 -13.10 22.08 35.92
CA GLU A 91 -12.89 20.94 36.82
C GLU A 91 -11.80 21.23 37.86
N THR A 92 -10.69 21.82 37.44
CA THR A 92 -9.59 22.20 38.35
C THR A 92 -10.03 23.31 39.31
N LYS A 93 -10.84 24.26 38.85
CA LYS A 93 -11.42 25.33 39.68
C LYS A 93 -12.41 24.77 40.70
N HIS A 94 -13.28 23.83 40.30
CA HIS A 94 -14.21 23.16 41.20
C HIS A 94 -13.49 22.28 42.22
N SER A 95 -12.49 21.51 41.80
CA SER A 95 -11.65 20.71 42.69
C SER A 95 -10.84 21.59 43.64
N GLY A 96 -10.30 22.72 43.17
CA GLY A 96 -9.61 23.71 44.01
C GLY A 96 -10.51 24.40 45.02
N GLN A 97 -11.76 24.73 44.66
CA GLN A 97 -12.75 25.30 45.60
C GLN A 97 -13.23 24.27 46.63
N GLN A 98 -13.41 23.01 46.24
CA GLN A 98 -13.71 21.91 47.16
C GLN A 98 -12.51 21.59 48.08
N ALA A 99 -11.29 21.64 47.56
CA ALA A 99 -10.07 21.49 48.34
C ALA A 99 -9.89 22.65 49.32
N LEU A 100 -10.19 23.89 48.94
CA LEU A 100 -10.15 25.05 49.84
C LEU A 100 -11.23 24.98 50.93
N ALA A 101 -12.43 24.51 50.61
CA ALA A 101 -13.50 24.28 51.57
C ALA A 101 -13.16 23.15 52.56
N THR A 102 -12.47 22.11 52.09
CA THR A 102 -11.96 21.02 52.92
C THR A 102 -10.77 21.48 53.78
N LEU A 103 -9.85 22.31 53.24
CA LEU A 103 -8.75 22.91 53.99
C LEU A 103 -9.25 23.85 55.10
N ARG A 104 -10.30 24.65 54.83
CA ARG A 104 -10.94 25.50 55.85
C ARG A 104 -11.59 24.72 56.99
N LYS A 105 -12.00 23.46 56.73
CA LYS A 105 -12.43 22.51 57.78
C LYS A 105 -11.26 21.77 58.45
N GLN A 106 -10.08 21.74 57.83
CA GLN A 106 -8.89 21.02 58.33
C GLN A 106 -7.83 21.93 58.98
N THR A 107 -7.92 23.26 58.87
CA THR A 107 -7.11 24.19 59.67
C THR A 107 -7.48 24.24 61.16
N ALA A 108 -8.33 23.31 61.63
CA ALA A 108 -8.46 22.99 63.05
C ALA A 108 -7.50 21.88 63.52
N THR A 109 -6.79 21.16 62.63
CA THR A 109 -5.86 20.10 63.06
C THR A 109 -4.73 19.83 62.05
N LYS A 110 -3.54 20.31 62.44
CA LYS A 110 -2.22 19.65 62.39
C LYS A 110 -1.50 19.39 61.05
N ASP A 111 -0.20 19.66 61.13
CA ASP A 111 0.90 19.54 60.17
C ASP A 111 1.06 18.17 59.49
N THR A 112 1.47 18.16 58.22
CA THR A 112 2.75 17.61 57.71
C THR A 112 2.73 17.30 56.19
N ALA A 113 3.81 17.72 55.52
CA ALA A 113 4.53 17.08 54.41
C ALA A 113 3.93 16.89 52.98
N LYS A 114 4.79 17.31 52.04
CA LYS A 114 5.13 16.76 50.71
C LYS A 114 4.27 17.11 49.48
N SER A 115 4.83 18.08 48.75
CA SER A 115 4.64 18.42 47.35
C SER A 115 4.88 17.24 46.39
N ALA A 116 3.96 17.05 45.44
CA ALA A 116 4.18 16.30 44.21
C ALA A 116 3.55 17.09 43.05
N THR A 117 4.41 17.71 42.24
CA THR A 117 4.08 18.55 41.08
C THR A 117 3.47 17.73 39.95
N SER A 118 2.24 18.04 39.56
CA SER A 118 1.56 17.43 38.41
C SER A 118 2.09 17.99 37.09
N ARG A 119 2.58 17.08 36.24
CA ARG A 119 3.20 17.37 34.95
C ARG A 119 2.10 17.46 33.88
N GLN A 120 1.81 18.66 33.39
CA GLN A 120 0.95 18.89 32.21
C GLN A 120 1.48 18.13 30.98
N LYS A 121 0.65 17.28 30.37
CA LYS A 121 0.90 16.72 29.03
C LYS A 121 0.06 17.46 27.98
N LYS A 122 0.70 18.39 27.28
CA LYS A 122 0.39 18.72 25.88
C LYS A 122 0.81 17.51 25.02
N GLY A 123 -0.07 16.96 24.20
CA GLY A 123 0.27 15.91 23.24
C GLY A 123 -0.67 15.95 22.05
N GLY A 124 -0.13 16.25 20.87
CA GLY A 124 -0.84 16.33 19.60
C GLY A 124 -1.35 14.97 19.11
N VAL A 125 -2.08 15.00 18.00
CA VAL A 125 -2.82 13.89 17.35
C VAL A 125 -2.05 12.56 17.28
N THR A 126 -0.73 12.59 17.14
CA THR A 126 0.16 11.41 17.15
C THR A 126 0.20 10.69 18.50
N VAL A 127 0.08 11.40 19.62
CA VAL A 127 -0.03 10.81 20.97
C VAL A 127 -1.39 10.13 21.15
N SER A 128 -2.45 10.67 20.53
CA SER A 128 -3.80 10.09 20.59
C SER A 128 -3.91 8.78 19.81
N LEU A 129 -3.34 8.71 18.60
CA LEU A 129 -3.34 7.47 17.81
C LEU A 129 -2.51 6.38 18.47
N ARG A 130 -1.33 6.72 19.01
CA ARG A 130 -0.52 5.75 19.77
C ARG A 130 -1.24 5.22 21.00
N ARG A 131 -1.94 6.08 21.75
CA ARG A 131 -2.75 5.65 22.90
C ARG A 131 -3.88 4.70 22.49
N LEU A 132 -4.49 4.90 21.32
CA LEU A 132 -5.49 3.97 20.78
C LEU A 132 -4.89 2.57 20.54
N GLY A 133 -3.71 2.49 19.93
CA GLY A 133 -3.01 1.22 19.73
C GLY A 133 -2.69 0.51 21.05
N GLU A 134 -2.19 1.26 22.03
CA GLU A 134 -1.87 0.73 23.37
C GLU A 134 -3.13 0.29 24.13
N GLU A 135 -4.25 1.01 24.00
CA GLU A 135 -5.54 0.66 24.62
C GLU A 135 -6.21 -0.55 23.94
N LEU A 136 -6.06 -0.71 22.62
CA LEU A 136 -6.56 -1.89 21.90
C LEU A 136 -5.75 -3.15 22.20
N TYR A 137 -4.46 -3.01 22.48
CA TYR A 137 -3.60 -4.14 22.86
C TYR A 137 -3.80 -4.56 24.32
N ARG A 138 -4.04 -3.60 25.23
CA ARG A 138 -4.17 -3.89 26.65
C ARG A 138 -5.55 -4.48 26.96
N PRO A 139 -5.66 -5.61 27.69
CA PRO A 139 -6.94 -6.01 28.26
C PRO A 139 -7.43 -4.91 29.21
N ALA A 140 -8.70 -4.53 29.12
CA ALA A 140 -9.24 -3.45 29.95
C ALA A 140 -8.95 -3.77 31.43
N LYS A 141 -8.36 -2.79 32.15
CA LYS A 141 -8.03 -3.00 33.55
C LYS A 141 -9.34 -3.14 34.32
N GLN A 142 -9.52 -4.27 35.01
CA GLN A 142 -10.50 -4.43 36.08
C GLN A 142 -10.51 -3.14 36.92
N ALA A 143 -11.64 -2.43 36.90
CA ALA A 143 -11.95 -1.52 37.98
C ALA A 143 -11.91 -2.37 39.26
N GLN A 144 -10.98 -2.04 40.17
CA GLN A 144 -11.01 -2.59 41.52
C GLN A 144 -12.36 -2.21 42.14
N GLY A 145 -13.32 -3.13 42.12
CA GLY A 145 -14.64 -2.90 42.67
C GLY A 145 -15.72 -3.76 42.03
N GLY A 146 -15.84 -5.00 42.51
CA GLY A 146 -17.11 -5.73 42.59
C GLY A 146 -17.77 -6.19 41.29
N GLY A 147 -17.56 -7.47 40.97
CA GLY A 147 -18.55 -8.40 40.43
C GLY A 147 -19.33 -8.02 39.16
N ASP A 148 -18.91 -8.54 38.01
CA ASP A 148 -19.69 -9.48 37.19
C ASP A 148 -18.79 -10.04 36.08
N ASN A 149 -18.98 -11.29 35.67
CA ASN A 149 -18.17 -12.05 34.72
C ASN A 149 -18.33 -11.59 33.25
N SER A 150 -18.30 -10.29 32.98
CA SER A 150 -18.19 -9.78 31.61
C SER A 150 -16.72 -9.80 31.21
N ARG A 151 -16.30 -10.82 30.44
CA ARG A 151 -14.92 -10.98 29.98
C ARG A 151 -14.50 -9.74 29.18
N ASP A 152 -13.67 -8.89 29.78
CA ASP A 152 -12.87 -7.88 29.09
C ASP A 152 -11.84 -8.58 28.20
N ILE A 153 -12.28 -9.04 27.03
CA ILE A 153 -11.42 -9.68 26.03
C ILE A 153 -10.68 -8.54 25.30
N ALA A 154 -9.34 -8.51 25.39
CA ALA A 154 -8.54 -7.63 24.52
C ALA A 154 -8.95 -7.90 23.07
N TYR A 155 -9.22 -6.87 22.25
CA TYR A 155 -9.80 -7.05 20.91
C TYR A 155 -9.02 -8.01 20.00
N ILE A 156 -7.71 -8.10 20.21
CA ILE A 156 -6.80 -9.05 19.54
C ILE A 156 -7.09 -10.54 19.87
N GLN A 157 -7.84 -10.80 20.94
CA GLN A 157 -8.28 -12.11 21.43
C GLN A 157 -9.78 -12.34 21.23
N SER A 158 -10.50 -11.46 20.51
CA SER A 158 -11.93 -11.62 20.23
C SER A 158 -12.25 -12.95 19.54
N ASN A 159 -13.41 -13.55 19.82
CA ASN A 159 -13.84 -14.75 19.09
C ASN A 159 -14.23 -14.46 17.63
N ASP A 160 -14.43 -13.19 17.28
CA ASP A 160 -14.71 -12.75 15.91
C ASP A 160 -13.40 -12.52 15.13
N PRO A 161 -13.14 -13.29 14.05
CA PRO A 161 -11.98 -13.10 13.18
C PRO A 161 -11.87 -11.69 12.60
N GLN A 162 -12.98 -11.04 12.23
CA GLN A 162 -12.94 -9.69 11.65
C GLN A 162 -12.44 -8.66 12.67
N VAL A 163 -12.93 -8.74 13.91
CA VAL A 163 -12.51 -7.86 15.01
C VAL A 163 -11.04 -8.10 15.35
N ARG A 164 -10.59 -9.36 15.41
CA ARG A 164 -9.17 -9.67 15.64
C ARG A 164 -8.29 -9.15 14.52
N PHE A 165 -8.69 -9.31 13.26
CA PHE A 165 -7.92 -8.86 12.11
C PHE A 165 -7.81 -7.33 12.07
N LEU A 166 -8.93 -6.63 12.23
CA LEU A 166 -8.97 -5.17 12.18
C LEU A 166 -8.21 -4.56 13.35
N SER A 167 -8.40 -5.08 14.57
CA SER A 167 -7.63 -4.64 15.74
C SER A 167 -6.12 -4.86 15.56
N ALA A 168 -5.71 -5.99 14.98
CA ALA A 168 -4.31 -6.25 14.64
C ALA A 168 -3.73 -5.17 13.70
N LEU A 169 -4.46 -4.81 12.64
CA LEU A 169 -4.02 -3.76 11.71
C LEU A 169 -3.96 -2.38 12.36
N ILE A 170 -4.92 -2.03 13.21
CA ILE A 170 -4.91 -0.75 13.93
C ILE A 170 -3.71 -0.68 14.87
N ILE A 171 -3.44 -1.74 15.65
CA ILE A 171 -2.28 -1.79 16.54
C ILE A 171 -0.99 -1.70 15.73
N LEU A 172 -0.86 -2.46 14.63
CA LEU A 172 0.30 -2.35 13.73
C LEU A 172 0.49 -0.93 13.20
N LYS A 173 -0.58 -0.21 12.88
CA LYS A 173 -0.49 1.16 12.34
C LYS A 173 -0.09 2.19 13.39
N THR A 174 -0.42 1.96 14.66
CA THR A 174 -0.46 3.01 15.70
C THR A 174 0.51 2.79 16.86
N ASP A 175 0.84 1.54 17.19
CA ASP A 175 1.78 1.21 18.25
C ASP A 175 3.22 1.18 17.70
N THR A 176 4.19 1.51 18.55
CA THR A 176 5.62 1.43 18.23
C THR A 176 6.35 0.42 19.12
N GLN A 177 5.68 -0.22 20.08
CA GLN A 177 6.28 -1.18 20.99
C GLN A 177 6.54 -2.50 20.26
N VAL A 178 7.81 -2.86 20.11
CA VAL A 178 8.24 -3.99 19.27
C VAL A 178 7.65 -5.33 19.76
N ASP A 179 7.53 -5.54 21.08
CA ASP A 179 6.95 -6.76 21.64
C ASP A 179 5.47 -6.92 21.30
N HIS A 180 4.70 -5.83 21.37
CA HIS A 180 3.30 -5.81 20.97
C HIS A 180 3.16 -6.10 19.48
N LEU A 181 3.97 -5.42 18.65
CA LEU A 181 3.96 -5.59 17.21
C LEU A 181 4.34 -7.02 16.80
N ALA A 182 5.28 -7.66 17.51
CA ALA A 182 5.67 -9.04 17.28
C ALA A 182 4.53 -10.03 17.58
N HIS A 183 3.87 -9.88 18.73
CA HIS A 183 2.70 -10.68 19.09
C HIS A 183 1.57 -10.52 18.05
N VAL A 184 1.23 -9.27 17.73
CA VAL A 184 0.16 -8.93 16.78
C VAL A 184 0.47 -9.44 15.37
N SER A 185 1.73 -9.35 14.93
CA SER A 185 2.17 -9.93 13.65
C SER A 185 1.99 -11.45 13.62
N GLY A 186 2.27 -12.13 14.74
CA GLY A 186 2.02 -13.55 14.91
C GLY A 186 0.54 -13.92 14.82
N THR A 187 -0.33 -13.16 15.50
CA THR A 187 -1.79 -13.32 15.39
C THR A 187 -2.26 -13.13 13.95
N LEU A 188 -1.85 -12.03 13.32
CA LEU A 188 -2.22 -11.73 11.93
C LEU A 188 -1.80 -12.84 10.97
N LYS A 189 -0.55 -13.33 11.08
CA LYS A 189 -0.05 -14.45 10.27
C LYS A 189 -0.89 -15.72 10.46
N SER A 190 -1.38 -15.97 11.68
CA SER A 190 -2.24 -17.13 11.96
C SER A 190 -3.60 -17.02 11.28
N GLU A 191 -4.21 -15.84 11.24
CA GLU A 191 -5.50 -15.63 10.56
C GLU A 191 -5.39 -15.89 9.04
N LEU A 192 -4.24 -15.57 8.45
CA LEU A 192 -3.95 -15.75 7.02
C LEU A 192 -3.73 -17.21 6.58
N LYS A 193 -3.87 -18.17 7.51
CA LYS A 193 -3.91 -19.60 7.15
C LYS A 193 -5.21 -19.98 6.45
N THR A 194 -6.25 -19.17 6.58
CA THR A 194 -7.56 -19.39 5.96
C THR A 194 -7.76 -18.43 4.79
N ASP A 195 -8.54 -18.85 3.78
CA ASP A 195 -8.86 -17.96 2.66
C ASP A 195 -9.71 -16.77 3.10
N GLY A 196 -10.58 -16.93 4.10
CA GLY A 196 -11.31 -15.80 4.70
C GLY A 196 -10.37 -14.76 5.33
N GLY A 197 -9.28 -15.20 5.96
CA GLY A 197 -8.24 -14.30 6.46
C GLY A 197 -7.51 -13.54 5.34
N LYS A 198 -7.19 -14.24 4.25
CA LYS A 198 -6.58 -13.63 3.06
C LYS A 198 -7.52 -12.65 2.36
N ASP A 199 -8.83 -12.91 2.37
CA ASP A 199 -9.83 -11.98 1.83
C ASP A 199 -9.89 -10.69 2.66
N MET A 200 -9.95 -10.82 4.00
CA MET A 200 -9.86 -9.68 4.91
C MET A 200 -8.57 -8.87 4.72
N PHE A 201 -7.44 -9.52 4.45
CA PHE A 201 -6.17 -8.85 4.16
C PHE A 201 -6.29 -7.89 2.98
N LEU A 202 -6.94 -8.33 1.89
CA LEU A 202 -7.14 -7.54 0.69
C LEU A 202 -8.19 -6.45 0.92
N TYR A 203 -9.31 -6.81 1.54
CA TYR A 203 -10.40 -5.89 1.85
C TYR A 203 -9.93 -4.70 2.70
N TYR A 204 -9.12 -4.94 3.74
CA TYR A 204 -8.57 -3.89 4.60
C TYR A 204 -7.27 -3.27 4.08
N GLN A 205 -6.85 -3.58 2.85
CA GLN A 205 -5.64 -3.05 2.21
C GLN A 205 -4.37 -3.19 3.09
N ALA A 206 -4.24 -4.33 3.75
CA ALA A 206 -3.22 -4.59 4.77
C ALA A 206 -1.78 -4.44 4.23
N THR A 207 -1.55 -4.65 2.93
CA THR A 207 -0.25 -4.43 2.26
C THR A 207 0.31 -3.05 2.55
N SER A 208 -0.51 -1.99 2.46
CA SER A 208 -0.04 -0.61 2.67
C SER A 208 0.36 -0.35 4.12
N THR A 209 -0.37 -0.91 5.07
CA THR A 209 -0.12 -0.81 6.52
C THR A 209 1.14 -1.58 6.92
N LEU A 210 1.34 -2.78 6.37
CA LEU A 210 2.54 -3.57 6.65
C LEU A 210 3.79 -2.98 6.02
N LEU A 211 3.66 -2.36 4.85
CA LEU A 211 4.77 -1.75 4.14
C LEU A 211 5.46 -0.62 4.95
N THR A 212 4.74 0.05 5.86
CA THR A 212 5.36 1.08 6.72
C THR A 212 6.41 0.49 7.66
N HIS A 213 6.28 -0.79 8.04
CA HIS A 213 7.23 -1.49 8.92
C HIS A 213 8.44 -2.07 8.18
N VAL A 214 8.35 -2.22 6.87
CA VAL A 214 9.51 -2.57 6.03
C VAL A 214 10.49 -1.39 5.92
N LYS A 215 9.95 -0.15 5.93
CA LYS A 215 10.73 1.09 5.81
C LYS A 215 11.54 1.45 7.05
N THR A 216 11.17 0.95 8.23
CA THR A 216 11.79 1.35 9.51
C THR A 216 13.17 0.73 9.74
N THR A 217 13.67 -0.12 8.84
CA THR A 217 14.98 -0.81 8.93
C THR A 217 15.18 -1.70 10.16
N ASN A 218 14.13 -1.93 10.96
CA ASN A 218 14.17 -2.88 12.06
C ASN A 218 14.12 -4.32 11.52
N LYS A 219 15.24 -5.05 11.62
CA LYS A 219 15.40 -6.41 11.08
C LYS A 219 14.31 -7.38 11.53
N LEU A 220 13.91 -7.32 12.81
CA LEU A 220 12.86 -8.18 13.35
C LEU A 220 11.52 -7.89 12.66
N MET A 221 11.15 -6.61 12.56
CA MET A 221 9.90 -6.19 11.92
C MET A 221 9.87 -6.53 10.44
N VAL A 222 10.96 -6.30 9.72
CA VAL A 222 11.08 -6.66 8.30
C VAL A 222 10.88 -8.17 8.12
N ASN A 223 11.47 -9.00 8.99
CA ASN A 223 11.30 -10.45 8.92
C ASN A 223 9.86 -10.89 9.24
N LEU A 224 9.21 -10.31 10.24
CA LEU A 224 7.81 -10.59 10.59
C LEU A 224 6.83 -10.21 9.46
N VAL A 225 7.02 -9.03 8.86
CA VAL A 225 6.20 -8.58 7.72
C VAL A 225 6.43 -9.46 6.50
N THR A 226 7.69 -9.84 6.24
CA THR A 226 8.02 -10.73 5.12
C THR A 226 7.37 -12.10 5.30
N ASP A 227 7.33 -12.62 6.53
CA ASP A 227 6.63 -13.85 6.87
C ASP A 227 5.11 -13.78 6.61
N ILE A 228 4.50 -12.62 6.88
CA ILE A 228 3.09 -12.36 6.58
C ILE A 228 2.85 -12.31 5.06
N TYR A 229 3.72 -11.62 4.31
CA TYR A 229 3.64 -11.60 2.85
C TYR A 229 3.84 -12.99 2.23
N LEU A 230 4.74 -13.81 2.79
CA LEU A 230 4.89 -15.19 2.35
C LEU A 230 3.63 -16.02 2.60
N GLN A 231 2.96 -15.81 3.73
CA GLN A 231 1.70 -16.48 4.02
C GLN A 231 0.62 -16.12 2.99
N MET A 232 0.57 -14.86 2.54
CA MET A 232 -0.29 -14.43 1.42
C MET A 232 0.15 -15.00 0.07
N ALA A 233 1.46 -15.23 -0.12
CA ALA A 233 2.04 -15.75 -1.35
C ALA A 233 1.82 -17.27 -1.55
N ILE A 234 1.30 -17.99 -0.55
CA ILE A 234 0.89 -19.39 -0.68
C ILE A 234 -0.26 -19.49 -1.69
N GLU A 235 -0.20 -20.53 -2.54
CA GLU A 235 -1.20 -20.79 -3.57
C GLU A 235 -2.63 -20.72 -3.01
N SER A 236 -3.44 -19.84 -3.61
CA SER A 236 -4.85 -19.62 -3.28
C SER A 236 -5.50 -18.77 -4.38
N PRO A 237 -6.84 -18.80 -4.51
CA PRO A 237 -7.55 -17.97 -5.50
C PRO A 237 -7.29 -16.47 -5.36
N LEU A 238 -6.86 -16.02 -4.18
CA LEU A 238 -6.63 -14.60 -3.83
C LEU A 238 -5.20 -14.14 -4.14
N LEU A 239 -4.30 -15.06 -4.51
CA LEU A 239 -2.90 -14.75 -4.83
C LEU A 239 -2.74 -13.65 -5.90
N PRO A 240 -3.48 -13.67 -7.03
CA PRO A 240 -3.34 -12.62 -8.05
C PRO A 240 -3.66 -11.21 -7.52
N SER A 241 -4.71 -11.08 -6.73
CA SER A 241 -5.12 -9.81 -6.11
C SER A 241 -4.10 -9.32 -5.08
N PHE A 242 -3.52 -10.23 -4.29
CA PHE A 242 -2.42 -9.92 -3.39
C PHE A 242 -1.19 -9.41 -4.15
N LEU A 243 -0.76 -10.14 -5.17
CA LEU A 243 0.41 -9.74 -5.95
C LEU A 243 0.18 -8.39 -6.66
N ALA A 244 -1.02 -8.14 -7.20
CA ALA A 244 -1.40 -6.83 -7.73
C ALA A 244 -1.27 -5.71 -6.67
N SER A 245 -1.66 -5.97 -5.42
CA SER A 245 -1.46 -5.02 -4.31
C SER A 245 0.02 -4.75 -3.99
N CYS A 246 0.93 -5.65 -4.35
CA CYS A 246 2.38 -5.49 -4.22
C CYS A 246 3.04 -4.91 -5.49
N SER A 247 2.37 -4.95 -6.65
CA SER A 247 2.87 -4.44 -7.93
C SER A 247 2.82 -2.91 -8.03
N ASN A 248 3.40 -2.19 -7.05
CA ASN A 248 3.50 -0.74 -7.07
C ASN A 248 4.89 -0.26 -6.64
N GLU A 249 5.25 0.95 -7.06
CA GLU A 249 6.58 1.53 -6.82
C GLU A 249 6.97 1.56 -5.34
N ALA A 250 6.04 1.90 -4.44
CA ALA A 250 6.32 2.00 -3.01
C ALA A 250 6.79 0.65 -2.43
N TRP A 251 6.21 -0.45 -2.90
CA TRP A 251 6.60 -1.79 -2.49
C TRP A 251 8.01 -2.13 -2.97
N PHE A 252 8.31 -1.94 -4.26
CA PHE A 252 9.65 -2.22 -4.80
C PHE A 252 10.75 -1.35 -4.20
N ARG A 253 10.47 -0.06 -3.97
CA ARG A 253 11.40 0.83 -3.25
C ARG A 253 11.72 0.30 -1.86
N SER A 254 10.71 -0.21 -1.13
CA SER A 254 10.90 -0.75 0.22
C SER A 254 11.68 -2.08 0.21
N VAL A 255 11.40 -2.97 -0.74
CA VAL A 255 12.17 -4.22 -0.90
C VAL A 255 13.61 -3.95 -1.30
N SER A 256 13.86 -2.97 -2.17
CA SER A 256 15.22 -2.55 -2.52
C SER A 256 15.97 -1.97 -1.32
N LEU A 257 15.28 -1.24 -0.43
CA LEU A 257 15.89 -0.74 0.80
C LEU A 257 16.38 -1.89 1.69
N VAL A 258 15.56 -2.94 1.85
CA VAL A 258 15.94 -4.14 2.62
C VAL A 258 17.17 -4.82 2.02
N TRP A 259 17.23 -4.92 0.70
CA TRP A 259 18.37 -5.54 0.00
C TRP A 259 19.69 -4.80 0.19
N ARG A 260 19.63 -3.49 0.39
CA ARG A 260 20.80 -2.63 0.62
C ARG A 260 21.19 -2.53 2.09
N MET A 261 20.46 -3.17 3.00
CA MET A 261 20.80 -3.11 4.42
C MET A 261 22.15 -3.81 4.67
N PRO A 262 23.12 -3.13 5.31
CA PRO A 262 24.35 -3.79 5.71
C PRO A 262 24.00 -4.90 6.69
N SER A 263 24.48 -6.13 6.46
CA SER A 263 24.18 -7.34 7.26
C SER A 263 22.72 -7.82 7.26
N VAL A 264 22.03 -7.71 6.11
CA VAL A 264 20.75 -8.40 5.90
C VAL A 264 20.94 -9.92 5.95
N ASP A 265 20.01 -10.63 6.59
CA ASP A 265 20.03 -12.09 6.65
C ASP A 265 19.73 -12.68 5.26
N VAL A 266 20.55 -13.62 4.81
CA VAL A 266 20.35 -14.34 3.54
C VAL A 266 18.98 -15.01 3.51
N LYS A 267 18.52 -15.58 4.63
CA LYS A 267 17.19 -16.20 4.72
C LYS A 267 16.06 -15.20 4.46
N LEU A 268 16.24 -13.94 4.88
CA LEU A 268 15.26 -12.90 4.62
C LEU A 268 15.20 -12.55 3.12
N LEU A 269 16.35 -12.51 2.44
CA LEU A 269 16.42 -12.29 1.00
C LEU A 269 15.79 -13.44 0.21
N GLU A 270 15.99 -14.69 0.63
CA GLU A 270 15.32 -15.87 0.04
C GLU A 270 13.80 -15.76 0.14
N LYS A 271 13.28 -15.34 1.29
CA LYS A 271 11.82 -15.15 1.47
C LYS A 271 11.28 -14.07 0.52
N LEU A 272 11.99 -12.96 0.36
CA LEU A 272 11.61 -11.87 -0.54
C LEU A 272 11.73 -12.28 -2.02
N SER A 273 12.73 -13.09 -2.37
CA SER A 273 12.92 -13.56 -3.75
C SER A 273 11.77 -14.47 -4.20
N ILE A 274 11.19 -15.29 -3.31
CA ILE A 274 9.99 -16.08 -3.60
C ILE A 274 8.81 -15.19 -4.03
N ILE A 275 8.58 -14.09 -3.31
CA ILE A 275 7.49 -13.16 -3.63
C ILE A 275 7.78 -12.44 -4.95
N LEU A 276 9.01 -11.99 -5.16
CA LEU A 276 9.45 -11.38 -6.42
C LEU A 276 9.31 -12.32 -7.61
N GLN A 277 9.64 -13.60 -7.44
CA GLN A 277 9.50 -14.61 -8.48
C GLN A 277 8.01 -14.86 -8.84
N LYS A 278 7.10 -14.70 -7.88
CA LYS A 278 5.65 -14.75 -8.15
C LYS A 278 5.18 -13.49 -8.88
N LEU A 279 5.63 -12.31 -8.44
CA LEU A 279 5.34 -11.03 -9.10
C LEU A 279 5.86 -11.00 -10.54
N SER A 280 7.00 -11.62 -10.81
CA SER A 280 7.62 -11.59 -12.14
C SER A 280 6.86 -12.36 -13.21
N LYS A 281 5.98 -13.29 -12.80
CA LYS A 281 5.07 -14.01 -13.68
C LYS A 281 3.83 -13.19 -14.06
N MET A 282 3.62 -12.03 -13.45
CA MET A 282 2.52 -11.13 -13.78
C MET A 282 2.94 -10.12 -14.85
N ASN A 283 2.13 -9.99 -15.89
CA ASN A 283 2.35 -9.04 -16.99
C ASN A 283 2.47 -7.57 -16.52
N SER A 284 1.80 -7.22 -15.41
CA SER A 284 1.80 -5.86 -14.82
C SER A 284 3.17 -5.44 -14.26
N CYS A 285 4.00 -6.38 -13.81
CA CYS A 285 5.33 -6.06 -13.27
C CYS A 285 6.29 -5.63 -14.39
N SER A 286 6.20 -6.26 -15.57
CA SER A 286 6.96 -5.90 -16.76
C SER A 286 6.57 -4.52 -17.30
N GLU A 287 5.28 -4.18 -17.24
CA GLU A 287 4.76 -2.89 -17.65
C GLU A 287 5.19 -1.76 -16.70
N MET A 288 5.16 -1.99 -15.39
CA MET A 288 5.66 -1.02 -14.43
C MET A 288 7.19 -0.80 -14.52
N LEU A 289 7.96 -1.84 -14.85
CA LEU A 289 9.40 -1.70 -15.15
C LEU A 289 9.69 -0.95 -16.45
N ARG A 290 8.73 -0.95 -17.39
CA ARG A 290 8.77 -0.12 -18.61
C ARG A 290 8.41 1.34 -18.31
N THR A 291 7.43 1.60 -17.44
CA THR A 291 6.98 2.96 -17.10
C THR A 291 7.80 3.65 -16.03
N MET A 292 8.53 2.94 -15.16
CA MET A 292 9.53 3.50 -14.23
C MET A 292 10.76 4.12 -14.93
N GLY A 293 10.74 4.19 -16.27
CA GLY A 293 11.88 4.44 -17.15
C GLY A 293 12.52 5.83 -17.13
N ASN A 294 12.40 6.68 -16.10
CA ASN A 294 13.20 7.92 -16.05
C ASN A 294 13.55 8.48 -14.66
N GLU A 295 12.90 8.05 -13.57
CA GLU A 295 13.09 8.71 -12.27
C GLU A 295 14.23 8.09 -11.43
N ASN A 296 14.56 6.81 -11.61
CA ASN A 296 15.62 6.12 -10.85
C ASN A 296 16.27 4.97 -11.67
N PRO A 297 17.13 5.29 -12.65
CA PRO A 297 17.72 4.29 -13.57
C PRO A 297 18.52 3.19 -12.85
N PHE A 298 19.18 3.50 -11.73
CA PHE A 298 19.91 2.51 -10.91
C PHE A 298 18.99 1.50 -10.22
N LEU A 299 17.82 1.93 -9.73
CA LEU A 299 16.85 1.03 -9.09
C LEU A 299 16.24 0.09 -10.14
N VAL A 300 15.90 0.64 -11.31
CA VAL A 300 15.40 -0.13 -12.45
C VAL A 300 16.44 -1.16 -12.89
N LEU A 301 17.72 -0.80 -13.00
CA LEU A 301 18.79 -1.72 -13.41
C LEU A 301 19.03 -2.82 -12.37
N ASN A 302 18.99 -2.50 -11.07
CA ASN A 302 19.14 -3.49 -10.00
C ASN A 302 17.95 -4.46 -9.94
N VAL A 303 16.72 -3.96 -10.07
CA VAL A 303 15.53 -4.83 -10.10
C VAL A 303 15.50 -5.66 -11.38
N LYS A 304 15.88 -5.09 -12.53
CA LYS A 304 16.05 -5.84 -13.79
C LYS A 304 17.12 -6.92 -13.68
N SER A 305 18.26 -6.64 -13.06
CA SER A 305 19.32 -7.63 -12.82
C SER A 305 18.87 -8.75 -11.87
N ILE A 306 18.12 -8.42 -10.81
CA ILE A 306 17.51 -9.41 -9.91
C ILE A 306 16.51 -10.28 -10.68
N LEU A 307 15.65 -9.69 -11.51
CA LEU A 307 14.66 -10.42 -12.32
C LEU A 307 15.32 -11.25 -13.44
N PHE A 308 16.38 -10.75 -14.06
CA PHE A 308 17.21 -11.44 -15.04
C PHE A 308 17.82 -12.70 -14.42
N ASN A 309 18.45 -12.57 -13.25
CA ASN A 309 19.03 -13.68 -12.50
C ASN A 309 17.98 -14.69 -12.00
N LEU A 310 16.73 -14.26 -11.81
CA LEU A 310 15.59 -15.13 -11.49
C LEU A 310 14.94 -15.79 -12.72
N GLY A 311 15.49 -15.59 -13.93
CA GLY A 311 15.12 -16.28 -15.16
C GLY A 311 14.07 -15.58 -16.03
N CYS A 312 13.81 -14.29 -15.85
CA CYS A 312 12.76 -13.57 -16.59
C CYS A 312 13.11 -13.11 -18.02
N GLU A 313 14.37 -13.08 -18.44
CA GLU A 313 14.72 -12.74 -19.83
C GLU A 313 14.95 -13.98 -20.71
N LYS A 314 14.02 -14.94 -20.67
CA LYS A 314 13.92 -15.95 -21.75
C LYS A 314 12.87 -15.62 -22.81
N VAL A 315 12.21 -14.46 -22.73
CA VAL A 315 11.21 -14.05 -23.71
C VAL A 315 11.42 -12.60 -24.10
N SER A 316 12.49 -12.30 -24.85
CA SER A 316 12.60 -11.13 -25.76
C SER A 316 13.87 -11.17 -26.65
N THR A 317 14.30 -12.36 -27.07
CA THR A 317 15.30 -12.50 -28.15
C THR A 317 14.73 -13.31 -29.31
N MET A 318 13.61 -12.84 -29.85
CA MET A 318 13.20 -13.13 -31.23
C MET A 318 12.45 -11.93 -31.80
N SER A 319 13.21 -10.91 -32.18
CA SER A 319 12.92 -10.03 -33.32
C SER A 319 14.03 -8.98 -33.43
N LEU A 320 15.14 -9.37 -34.05
CA LEU A 320 15.92 -8.51 -34.93
C LEU A 320 16.19 -9.34 -36.19
#